data_AF-A0A560LP78-F1
#
_entry.id   AF-A0A560LP78-F1
#
_cell.length_a   1.000
_cell.length_b   1.000
_cell.length_c   1.000
_cell.angle_alpha   90.00
_cell.angle_beta   90.00
_cell.angle_gamma   90.00
#
_symmetry.space_group_name_H-M   'P 1'
#
loop_
_entity.id
_entity.type
_entity.pdbx_description
1 polymer ?
#
loop_
_entity_poly.entity_id
_entity_poly.type
_entity_poly.pdbx_seq_one_letter_code
_entity_poly.pdbx_strand_id
1 'polypeptide(L)'
;MALIRAVVLASLLLTGSAASAADPLPDAVAAPGESPVLSVHAEGVQVYECKPVTDGKLAWSFREPVATLIANGRTVGRHYAGPNWEHVDGSAVTARTAGSAPGATPADIAWLKLEVISHRGNGVLSSVATVQRINTSGGELSGTCDKAGALKGAAYSADYVFLRRD
;
A
#
# COMPACT_ATOMS: atom_id res chain seq x y z
N MET A 1 47.02 -51.65 -31.05
CA MET A 1 45.60 -51.22 -31.07
C MET A 1 45.02 -51.51 -29.69
N ALA A 2 44.94 -50.49 -28.82
CA ALA A 2 44.30 -50.61 -27.51
C ALA A 2 43.08 -49.68 -27.49
N LEU A 3 41.90 -50.26 -27.25
CA LEU A 3 40.60 -49.60 -27.31
C LEU A 3 40.35 -48.73 -26.08
N ILE A 4 39.87 -47.51 -26.34
CA ILE A 4 39.31 -46.56 -25.38
C ILE A 4 37.96 -47.09 -24.87
N ARG A 5 37.74 -47.09 -23.55
CA ARG A 5 36.40 -47.22 -22.95
C ARG A 5 36.08 -45.94 -22.19
N ALA A 6 35.11 -45.19 -22.72
CA ALA A 6 34.59 -43.97 -22.16
C ALA A 6 33.78 -44.24 -20.88
N VAL A 7 34.03 -43.43 -19.84
CA VAL A 7 33.20 -43.36 -18.64
C VAL A 7 32.26 -42.17 -18.82
N VAL A 8 30.95 -42.44 -18.93
CA VAL A 8 29.91 -41.39 -18.93
C VAL A 8 29.32 -41.33 -17.52
N LEU A 9 29.65 -40.26 -16.79
CA LEU A 9 29.08 -39.96 -15.48
C LEU A 9 27.89 -39.01 -15.67
N ALA A 10 26.67 -39.53 -15.61
CA ALA A 10 25.46 -38.72 -15.70
C ALA A 10 25.17 -38.06 -14.34
N SER A 11 25.29 -36.73 -14.27
CA SER A 11 24.97 -35.93 -13.09
C SER A 11 23.50 -35.49 -13.15
N LEU A 12 22.63 -36.06 -12.31
CA LEU A 12 21.27 -35.55 -12.10
C LEU A 12 21.35 -34.35 -11.15
N LEU A 13 21.18 -33.14 -11.68
CA LEU A 13 21.03 -31.92 -10.88
C LEU A 13 19.53 -31.74 -10.57
N LEU A 14 19.11 -32.03 -9.34
CA LEU A 14 17.82 -31.62 -8.79
C LEU A 14 17.90 -30.11 -8.47
N THR A 15 17.30 -29.27 -9.31
CA THR A 15 17.09 -27.85 -9.00
C THR A 15 15.85 -27.69 -8.14
N GLY A 16 16.05 -27.70 -6.81
CA GLY A 16 15.00 -27.29 -5.86
C GLY A 16 14.70 -25.80 -6.01
N SER A 17 13.45 -25.47 -6.40
CA SER A 17 12.97 -24.10 -6.40
C SER A 17 12.67 -23.67 -4.96
N ALA A 18 13.55 -22.88 -4.37
CA ALA A 18 13.25 -22.19 -3.11
C ALA A 18 12.22 -21.10 -3.41
N ALA A 19 10.95 -21.33 -3.07
CA ALA A 19 9.97 -20.27 -3.01
C ALA A 19 10.36 -19.33 -1.86
N SER A 20 10.79 -18.11 -2.17
CA SER A 20 10.97 -17.06 -1.18
C SER A 20 9.62 -16.75 -0.56
N ALA A 21 9.40 -17.18 0.69
CA ALA A 21 8.28 -16.69 1.48
C ALA A 21 8.51 -15.18 1.69
N ALA A 22 7.55 -14.36 1.24
CA ALA A 22 7.54 -12.95 1.61
C ALA A 22 7.49 -12.84 3.13
N ASP A 23 8.21 -11.88 3.71
CA ASP A 23 8.16 -11.64 5.15
C ASP A 23 6.70 -11.42 5.58
N PRO A 24 6.25 -12.04 6.68
CA PRO A 24 4.89 -11.87 7.16
C PRO A 24 4.63 -10.41 7.52
N LEU A 25 3.42 -9.92 7.18
CA LEU A 25 2.99 -8.58 7.56
C LEU A 25 2.99 -8.42 9.10
N PRO A 26 3.31 -7.22 9.64
CA PRO A 26 3.17 -6.95 11.06
C PRO A 26 1.75 -7.23 11.56
N ASP A 27 1.62 -7.79 12.76
CA ASP A 27 0.33 -8.18 13.35
C ASP A 27 -0.72 -7.05 13.35
N ALA A 28 -0.28 -5.81 13.60
CA ALA A 28 -1.14 -4.63 13.58
C ALA A 28 -1.70 -4.29 12.20
N VAL A 29 -1.07 -4.77 11.12
CA VAL A 29 -1.48 -4.56 9.72
C VAL A 29 -2.14 -5.82 9.13
N ALA A 30 -1.79 -7.00 9.65
CA ALA A 30 -2.32 -8.28 9.21
C ALA A 30 -3.85 -8.39 9.39
N ALA A 31 -4.48 -9.13 8.50
CA ALA A 31 -5.91 -9.46 8.52
C ALA A 31 -6.06 -10.98 8.38
N PRO A 32 -5.72 -11.75 9.43
CA PRO A 32 -5.78 -13.21 9.37
C PRO A 32 -7.23 -13.67 9.14
N GLY A 33 -7.41 -14.66 8.27
CA GLY A 33 -8.72 -15.22 7.94
C GLY A 33 -9.54 -14.37 6.95
N GLU A 34 -8.93 -13.37 6.31
CA GLU A 34 -9.55 -12.62 5.22
C GLU A 34 -8.86 -12.93 3.88
N SER A 35 -9.64 -12.95 2.80
CA SER A 35 -9.18 -13.30 1.45
C SER A 35 -9.08 -12.06 0.55
N PRO A 36 -8.02 -11.95 -0.29
CA PRO A 36 -7.90 -10.86 -1.27
C PRO A 36 -9.01 -10.88 -2.33
N VAL A 37 -9.61 -9.70 -2.53
CA VAL A 37 -10.56 -9.41 -3.61
C VAL A 37 -9.85 -8.70 -4.76
N LEU A 38 -8.99 -7.73 -4.44
CA LEU A 38 -8.26 -6.92 -5.39
C LEU A 38 -6.95 -6.45 -4.76
N SER A 39 -5.87 -6.48 -5.54
CA SER A 39 -4.60 -5.81 -5.18
C SER A 39 -4.23 -4.84 -6.29
N VAL A 40 -3.90 -3.61 -5.93
CA VAL A 40 -3.50 -2.56 -6.88
C VAL A 40 -2.29 -1.82 -6.35
N HIS A 41 -1.43 -1.40 -7.29
CA HIS A 41 -0.41 -0.41 -6.98
C HIS A 41 -1.05 0.98 -6.96
N ALA A 42 -0.49 1.90 -6.19
CA ALA A 42 -0.92 3.28 -6.17
C ALA A 42 0.25 4.25 -6.16
N GLU A 43 0.09 5.33 -6.90
CA GLU A 43 1.03 6.45 -6.97
C GLU A 43 0.27 7.75 -6.75
N GLY A 44 0.84 8.64 -5.95
CA GLY A 44 0.17 9.88 -5.59
C GLY A 44 0.98 10.81 -4.70
N VAL A 45 0.25 11.66 -3.99
CA VAL A 45 0.81 12.62 -3.04
C VAL A 45 0.03 12.59 -1.73
N GLN A 46 0.77 12.72 -0.62
CA GLN A 46 0.21 13.17 0.63
C GLN A 46 0.27 14.70 0.65
N VAL A 47 -0.87 15.34 0.79
CA VAL A 47 -0.95 16.79 0.89
C VAL A 47 -0.86 17.17 2.37
N TYR A 48 0.08 18.07 2.67
CA TYR A 48 0.26 18.67 3.98
C TYR A 48 -0.07 20.16 3.93
N GLU A 49 -0.56 20.67 5.05
CA GLU A 49 -0.84 22.08 5.26
C GLU A 49 0.01 22.60 6.43
N CYS A 50 0.64 23.76 6.22
CA CYS A 50 1.37 24.44 7.27
C CYS A 50 0.39 25.09 8.24
N LYS A 51 0.29 24.56 9.46
CA LYS A 51 -0.68 25.02 10.47
C LYS A 51 0.03 25.57 11.72
N PRO A 52 -0.58 26.55 12.40
CA PRO A 52 -0.17 26.91 13.75
C PRO A 52 -0.19 25.70 14.68
N VAL A 53 0.88 25.55 15.45
CA VAL A 53 0.98 24.65 16.59
C VAL A 53 1.15 25.49 17.86
N THR A 54 1.62 24.90 18.96
CA THR A 54 1.83 25.63 20.22
C THR A 54 2.93 26.70 20.10
N ASP A 55 2.83 27.73 20.93
CA ASP A 55 3.83 28.81 21.07
C ASP A 55 4.08 29.64 19.80
N GLY A 56 3.07 29.79 18.94
CA GLY A 56 3.15 30.60 17.72
C GLY A 56 4.04 29.99 16.62
N LYS A 57 4.49 28.75 16.81
CA LYS A 57 5.25 28.00 15.80
C LYS A 57 4.31 27.44 14.73
N LEU A 58 4.85 27.15 13.57
CA LEU A 58 4.14 26.49 12.47
C LEU A 58 4.75 25.10 12.24
N ALA A 59 3.91 24.13 11.88
CA ALA A 59 4.35 22.80 11.48
C ALA A 59 3.49 22.26 10.33
N TRP A 60 4.07 21.36 9.54
CA TRP A 60 3.33 20.60 8.55
C TRP A 60 2.36 19.65 9.24
N SER A 61 1.10 19.69 8.83
CA SER A 61 0.02 18.81 9.29
C SER A 61 -0.58 18.09 8.10
N PHE A 62 -0.75 16.78 8.21
CA PHE A 62 -1.37 15.99 7.16
C PHE A 62 -2.80 16.48 6.87
N ARG A 63 -3.13 16.68 5.60
CA ARG A 63 -4.43 17.17 5.14
C ARG A 63 -5.22 16.05 4.48
N GLU A 64 -4.69 15.48 3.40
CA GLU A 64 -5.37 14.43 2.63
C GLU A 64 -4.43 13.65 1.71
N PRO A 65 -4.75 12.39 1.37
CA PRO A 65 -4.10 11.68 0.28
C PRO A 65 -4.79 12.02 -1.05
N VAL A 66 -4.03 11.96 -2.14
CA VAL A 66 -4.55 11.88 -3.51
C VAL A 66 -3.70 10.89 -4.28
N ALA A 67 -4.27 9.79 -4.75
CA ALA A 67 -3.53 8.79 -5.52
C ALA A 67 -4.36 8.13 -6.62
N THR A 68 -3.67 7.71 -7.67
CA THR A 68 -4.21 6.89 -8.75
C THR A 68 -4.02 5.43 -8.40
N LEU A 69 -5.04 4.60 -8.59
CA LEU A 69 -4.94 3.15 -8.46
C LEU A 69 -4.60 2.55 -9.83
N ILE A 70 -3.58 1.71 -9.87
CA ILE A 70 -2.97 1.18 -11.09
C ILE A 70 -2.93 -0.35 -10.99
N ALA A 71 -3.44 -1.02 -12.02
CA ALA A 71 -3.28 -2.45 -12.20
C ALA A 71 -2.95 -2.76 -13.67
N ASN A 72 -1.99 -3.64 -13.91
CA ASN A 72 -1.53 -4.02 -15.25
C ASN A 72 -1.17 -2.81 -16.13
N GLY A 73 -0.52 -1.80 -15.55
CA GLY A 73 -0.12 -0.57 -16.25
C GLY A 73 -1.27 0.36 -16.64
N ARG A 74 -2.48 0.15 -16.11
CA ARG A 74 -3.66 0.97 -16.40
C ARG A 74 -4.25 1.56 -15.13
N THR A 75 -4.78 2.77 -15.23
CA THR A 75 -5.61 3.34 -14.17
C THR A 75 -6.90 2.53 -14.00
N VAL A 76 -7.12 2.04 -12.80
CA VAL A 76 -8.31 1.26 -12.41
C VAL A 76 -9.12 1.93 -11.31
N GLY A 77 -8.69 3.09 -10.81
CA GLY A 77 -9.42 3.81 -9.79
C GLY A 77 -8.65 4.96 -9.18
N ARG A 78 -9.15 5.46 -8.06
CA ARG A 78 -8.58 6.57 -7.31
C ARG A 78 -8.74 6.39 -5.80
N HIS A 79 -7.80 6.95 -5.06
CA HIS A 79 -7.81 7.08 -3.62
C HIS A 79 -7.75 8.55 -3.21
N TYR A 80 -8.56 8.94 -2.23
CA TYR A 80 -8.70 10.34 -1.81
C TYR A 80 -9.15 10.48 -0.35
N ALA A 81 -9.25 11.72 0.13
CA ALA A 81 -9.70 12.08 1.49
C ALA A 81 -10.93 11.29 1.95
N GLY A 82 -10.91 10.80 3.19
CA GLY A 82 -11.97 9.96 3.76
C GLY A 82 -11.45 9.02 4.85
N PRO A 83 -10.42 8.20 4.58
CA PRO A 83 -9.94 7.75 3.27
C PRO A 83 -11.01 7.01 2.45
N ASN A 84 -11.02 7.24 1.14
CA ASN A 84 -11.93 6.60 0.17
C ASN A 84 -11.15 5.92 -0.95
N TRP A 85 -11.73 4.86 -1.51
CA TRP A 85 -11.27 4.23 -2.75
C TRP A 85 -12.45 4.07 -3.69
N GLU A 86 -12.25 4.39 -4.96
CA GLU A 86 -13.23 4.21 -6.01
C GLU A 86 -12.60 3.48 -7.17
N HIS A 87 -13.26 2.43 -7.64
CA HIS A 87 -12.86 1.63 -8.78
C HIS A 87 -13.62 2.06 -10.05
N VAL A 88 -13.06 1.79 -11.22
CA VAL A 88 -13.62 2.18 -12.53
C VAL A 88 -14.98 1.55 -12.85
N ASP A 89 -15.38 0.50 -12.14
CA ASP A 89 -16.73 -0.07 -12.23
C ASP A 89 -17.78 0.69 -11.42
N GLY A 90 -17.40 1.80 -10.79
CA GLY A 90 -18.26 2.67 -9.98
C GLY A 90 -18.44 2.23 -8.54
N SER A 91 -17.89 1.08 -8.13
CA SER A 91 -17.85 0.67 -6.73
C SER A 91 -16.86 1.52 -5.93
N ALA A 92 -17.21 1.80 -4.67
CA ALA A 92 -16.36 2.57 -3.78
C ALA A 92 -16.52 2.13 -2.33
N VAL A 93 -15.47 2.35 -1.54
CA VAL A 93 -15.44 2.11 -0.09
C VAL A 93 -14.86 3.30 0.65
N THR A 94 -15.39 3.56 1.84
CA THR A 94 -14.82 4.46 2.85
C THR A 94 -14.33 3.61 4.01
N ALA A 95 -13.15 3.91 4.55
CA ALA A 95 -12.58 3.16 5.65
C ALA A 95 -12.05 4.06 6.77
N ARG A 96 -11.77 3.46 7.91
CA ARG A 96 -11.09 4.10 9.04
C ARG A 96 -9.87 3.28 9.46
N THR A 97 -8.85 3.93 10.01
CA THR A 97 -7.66 3.23 10.51
C THR A 97 -8.04 2.31 11.67
N ALA A 98 -7.65 1.04 11.57
CA ALA A 98 -7.84 0.02 12.61
C ALA A 98 -6.49 -0.49 13.17
N GLY A 99 -5.41 -0.32 12.43
CA GLY A 99 -4.06 -0.65 12.89
C GLY A 99 -2.99 -0.03 12.02
N SER A 100 -1.77 0.06 12.55
CA SER A 100 -0.66 0.77 11.93
C SER A 100 0.67 0.11 12.28
N ALA A 101 1.61 0.14 11.34
CA ALA A 101 3.02 -0.18 11.56
C ALA A 101 3.91 0.86 10.84
N PRO A 102 5.13 1.11 11.31
CA PRO A 102 6.08 1.97 10.60
C PRO A 102 6.31 1.52 9.15
N GLY A 103 6.61 2.46 8.26
CA GLY A 103 7.15 2.16 6.93
C GLY A 103 8.61 1.67 7.01
N ALA A 104 9.21 1.34 5.86
CA ALA A 104 10.57 0.81 5.81
C ALA A 104 11.63 1.84 6.27
N THR A 105 11.39 3.13 6.00
CA THR A 105 12.24 4.24 6.41
C THR A 105 11.43 5.36 7.06
N PRO A 106 12.07 6.31 7.78
CA PRO A 106 11.38 7.47 8.33
C PRO A 106 10.74 8.41 7.28
N ALA A 107 11.09 8.25 6.00
CA ALA A 107 10.49 9.01 4.90
C ALA A 107 9.21 8.35 4.36
N ASP A 108 8.94 7.11 4.75
CA ASP A 108 7.81 6.33 4.26
C ASP A 108 6.62 6.45 5.22
N ILE A 109 5.46 6.76 4.67
CA ILE A 109 4.22 6.76 5.44
C ILE A 109 3.94 5.37 6.02
N ALA A 110 3.29 5.32 7.18
CA ALA A 110 2.98 4.07 7.86
C ALA A 110 2.22 3.06 6.99
N TRP A 111 2.48 1.77 7.18
CA TRP A 111 1.58 0.72 6.73
C TRP A 111 0.33 0.72 7.60
N LEU A 112 -0.84 0.49 7.00
CA LEU A 112 -2.12 0.57 7.68
C LEU A 112 -2.97 -0.68 7.43
N LYS A 113 -3.69 -1.07 8.47
CA LYS A 113 -4.94 -1.82 8.34
C LYS A 113 -6.10 -0.84 8.48
N LEU A 114 -7.01 -0.84 7.51
CA LEU A 114 -8.18 0.00 7.51
C LEU A 114 -9.44 -0.85 7.47
N GLU A 115 -10.38 -0.59 8.38
CA GLU A 115 -11.68 -1.23 8.40
C GLU A 115 -12.66 -0.44 7.53
N VAL A 116 -13.32 -1.10 6.58
CA VAL A 116 -14.34 -0.48 5.74
C VAL A 116 -15.61 -0.22 6.55
N ILE A 117 -16.12 1.00 6.46
CA ILE A 117 -17.29 1.47 7.22
C ILE A 117 -18.49 1.83 6.34
N SER A 118 -18.27 2.02 5.04
CA SER A 118 -19.36 2.22 4.09
C SER A 118 -18.96 1.81 2.67
N HIS A 119 -19.97 1.40 1.91
CA HIS A 119 -19.85 0.98 0.52
C HIS A 119 -20.78 1.80 -0.37
N ARG A 120 -20.41 1.93 -1.64
CA ARG A 120 -21.25 2.45 -2.72
C ARG A 120 -21.07 1.57 -3.95
N GLY A 121 -22.17 1.32 -4.68
CA GLY A 121 -22.15 0.47 -5.88
C GLY A 121 -22.05 -1.03 -5.58
N ASN A 122 -22.10 -1.83 -6.64
CA ASN A 122 -22.17 -3.30 -6.60
C ASN A 122 -21.04 -3.98 -7.41
N GLY A 123 -19.96 -3.25 -7.67
CA GLY A 123 -18.77 -3.74 -8.37
C GLY A 123 -17.77 -4.43 -7.45
N VAL A 124 -16.51 -4.50 -7.88
CA VAL A 124 -15.43 -5.29 -7.23
C VAL A 124 -15.25 -4.97 -5.75
N LEU A 125 -15.47 -3.72 -5.33
CA LEU A 125 -15.27 -3.30 -3.94
C LEU A 125 -16.47 -3.63 -3.02
N SER A 126 -17.58 -4.17 -3.53
CA SER A 126 -18.83 -4.32 -2.75
C SER A 126 -18.76 -5.30 -1.58
N SER A 127 -17.81 -6.22 -1.59
CA SER A 127 -17.62 -7.24 -0.54
C SER A 127 -16.45 -6.95 0.40
N VAL A 128 -15.72 -5.86 0.16
CA VAL A 128 -14.48 -5.55 0.89
C VAL A 128 -14.80 -5.17 2.32
N ALA A 129 -14.16 -5.82 3.28
CA ALA A 129 -14.27 -5.52 4.71
C ALA A 129 -13.03 -4.78 5.24
N THR A 130 -11.86 -5.04 4.66
CA THR A 130 -10.58 -4.47 5.09
C THR A 130 -9.80 -3.97 3.90
N VAL A 131 -9.09 -2.85 4.06
CA VAL A 131 -8.06 -2.39 3.12
C VAL A 131 -6.73 -2.38 3.85
N GLN A 132 -5.72 -3.05 3.30
CA GLN A 132 -4.34 -2.91 3.75
C GLN A 132 -3.62 -1.91 2.86
N ARG A 133 -2.88 -0.97 3.46
CA ARG A 133 -1.88 -0.14 2.78
C ARG A 133 -0.51 -0.64 3.20
N ILE A 134 0.24 -1.22 2.28
CA ILE A 134 1.54 -1.85 2.53
C ILE A 134 2.56 -1.40 1.48
N ASN A 135 3.82 -1.78 1.66
CA ASN A 135 4.91 -1.47 0.73
C ASN A 135 4.99 0.03 0.38
N THR A 136 4.74 0.88 1.37
CA THR A 136 4.76 2.33 1.18
C THR A 136 6.18 2.81 0.90
N SER A 137 6.30 3.79 0.00
CA SER A 137 7.53 4.53 -0.24
C SER A 137 7.22 6.02 -0.30
N GLY A 138 7.96 6.82 0.46
CA GLY A 138 7.77 8.26 0.56
C GLY A 138 6.47 8.66 1.26
N GLY A 139 6.05 9.89 1.00
CA GLY A 139 4.82 10.48 1.52
C GLY A 139 4.95 11.16 2.87
N GLU A 140 6.00 10.90 3.66
CA GLU A 140 6.23 11.66 4.89
C GLU A 140 6.87 13.01 4.57
N LEU A 141 6.44 14.06 5.27
CA LEU A 141 6.95 15.41 5.04
C LEU A 141 7.71 15.93 6.25
N SER A 142 9.01 16.18 6.04
CA SER A 142 9.89 16.79 7.04
C SER A 142 10.30 18.22 6.65
N GLY A 143 10.91 18.92 7.61
CA GLY A 143 11.36 20.29 7.48
C GLY A 143 10.38 21.31 8.07
N THR A 144 10.80 22.57 8.08
CA THR A 144 10.00 23.69 8.60
C THR A 144 8.98 24.17 7.57
N CYS A 145 8.02 24.94 8.05
CA CYS A 145 7.07 25.66 7.21
C CYS A 145 6.88 27.06 7.80
N ASP A 146 6.96 28.10 6.98
CA ASP A 146 7.06 29.48 7.48
C ASP A 146 5.83 30.33 7.13
N LYS A 147 4.83 29.73 6.49
CA LYS A 147 3.62 30.40 6.03
C LYS A 147 2.39 29.57 6.34
N ALA A 148 1.58 30.01 7.30
CA ALA A 148 0.31 29.37 7.63
C ALA A 148 -0.60 29.26 6.39
N GLY A 149 -1.24 28.11 6.22
CA GLY A 149 -2.08 27.78 5.07
C GLY A 149 -1.32 27.40 3.79
N ALA A 150 0.03 27.43 3.80
CA ALA A 150 0.79 26.89 2.67
C ALA A 150 0.52 25.38 2.53
N LEU A 151 0.42 24.91 1.29
CA LEU A 151 0.27 23.50 0.97
C LEU A 151 1.55 22.94 0.37
N LYS A 152 1.89 21.70 0.71
CA LYS A 152 3.02 20.98 0.13
C LYS A 152 2.65 19.51 -0.07
N GLY A 153 2.95 18.98 -1.25
CA GLY A 153 2.80 17.56 -1.56
C GLY A 153 4.09 16.80 -1.25
N ALA A 154 3.95 15.64 -0.61
CA ALA A 154 4.99 14.63 -0.51
C ALA A 154 4.58 13.45 -1.42
N ALA A 155 5.37 13.18 -2.46
CA ALA A 155 5.11 12.06 -3.35
C ALA A 155 5.20 10.74 -2.61
N TYR A 156 4.29 9.82 -2.90
CA TYR A 156 4.30 8.48 -2.32
C TYR A 156 3.81 7.42 -3.31
N SER A 157 4.23 6.18 -3.06
CA SER A 157 3.61 4.99 -3.61
C SER A 157 3.24 4.00 -2.51
N ALA A 158 2.30 3.11 -2.80
CA ALA A 158 1.89 2.03 -1.91
C ALA A 158 1.20 0.91 -2.69
N ASP A 159 1.13 -0.28 -2.10
CA ASP A 159 0.21 -1.31 -2.55
C ASP A 159 -1.03 -1.32 -1.65
N TYR A 160 -2.20 -1.35 -2.28
CA TYR A 160 -3.47 -1.54 -1.59
C TYR A 160 -4.00 -2.94 -1.83
N VAL A 161 -4.24 -3.68 -0.75
CA VAL A 161 -4.87 -5.00 -0.79
C VAL A 161 -6.26 -4.89 -0.17
N PHE A 162 -7.28 -5.10 -0.99
CA PHE A 162 -8.68 -5.10 -0.59
C PHE A 162 -9.07 -6.53 -0.24
N LEU A 163 -9.53 -6.73 0.99
CA LEU A 163 -9.81 -8.04 1.56
C LEU A 163 -11.29 -8.15 1.93
N ARG A 164 -11.83 -9.36 1.87
CA ARG A 164 -13.16 -9.70 2.38
C ARG A 164 -13.05 -10.73 3.49
N ARG A 165 -14.05 -10.74 4.37
CA ARG A 165 -14.27 -11.85 5.30
C ARG A 165 -14.81 -13.04 4.51
N ASP A 166 -14.26 -14.21 4.77
CA ASP A 166 -14.76 -15.48 4.23
C ASP A 166 -16.02 -15.96 4.96
#